data_AF-A0A934EYA3-F1
#
_entry.id   AF-A0A934EYA3-F1
#
_cell.length_a   1.000
_cell.length_b   1.000
_cell.length_c   1.000
_cell.angle_alpha   90.00
_cell.angle_beta   90.00
_cell.angle_gamma   90.00
#
_symmetry.space_group_name_H-M   'P 1'
#
loop_
_entity.id
_entity.type
_entity.pdbx_description
1 polymer ?
#
loop_
_entity_poly.entity_id
_entity_poly.type
_entity_poly.pdbx_seq_one_letter_code
_entity_poly.pdbx_strand_id
1 'polypeptide(L)'
;MRKIQMSIVVFFAALLFFSFFSILIMPKDAMAEEKKEATVLEPIEVIGEKVELFSGKVSTERIEELQPTDIGDLLKKDVEGITIIRRSGAAFDPVLRGLSKDRLNALIDGGFLFGACANRMDPPTFHITPYGVEDVEVTKDLLLKIDR
;
A
#
# COMPACT_ATOMS: atom_id res chain seq x y z
N MET A 1 -27.59 -79.77 3.83
CA MET A 1 -27.53 -78.39 3.29
C MET A 1 -27.69 -77.28 4.35
N ARG A 2 -28.55 -77.42 5.38
CA ARG A 2 -28.72 -76.38 6.44
C ARG A 2 -27.50 -76.11 7.34
N LYS A 3 -26.65 -77.12 7.63
CA LYS A 3 -25.48 -76.95 8.52
C LYS A 3 -24.40 -76.00 7.94
N ILE A 4 -24.18 -76.05 6.62
CA ILE A 4 -23.15 -75.24 5.94
C ILE A 4 -23.57 -73.76 5.88
N GLN A 5 -24.87 -73.49 5.64
CA GLN A 5 -25.38 -72.12 5.65
C GLN A 5 -25.32 -71.47 7.05
N MET A 6 -25.56 -72.23 8.11
CA MET A 6 -25.52 -71.71 9.48
C MET A 6 -24.08 -71.34 9.92
N SER A 7 -23.07 -72.11 9.50
CA SER A 7 -21.66 -71.80 9.77
C SER A 7 -21.18 -70.53 9.05
N ILE A 8 -21.62 -70.28 7.82
CA ILE A 8 -21.26 -69.07 7.05
C ILE A 8 -21.87 -67.82 7.69
N VAL A 9 -23.13 -67.89 8.12
CA VAL A 9 -23.82 -66.77 8.78
C VAL A 9 -23.17 -66.44 10.12
N VAL A 10 -22.77 -67.45 10.89
CA VAL A 10 -22.04 -67.25 12.16
C VAL A 10 -20.65 -66.66 11.92
N PHE A 11 -19.97 -67.05 10.84
CA PHE A 11 -18.66 -66.48 10.48
C PHE A 11 -18.75 -65.01 10.06
N PHE A 12 -19.77 -64.65 9.27
CA PHE A 12 -20.01 -63.26 8.88
C PHE A 12 -20.47 -62.40 10.07
N ALA A 13 -21.31 -62.94 10.96
CA ALA A 13 -21.70 -62.25 12.17
C ALA A 13 -20.50 -62.02 13.11
N ALA A 14 -19.59 -62.99 13.23
CA ALA A 14 -18.37 -62.86 14.02
C ALA A 14 -17.40 -61.82 13.43
N LEU A 15 -17.27 -61.76 12.09
CA LEU A 15 -16.48 -60.73 11.41
C LEU A 15 -17.02 -59.31 11.63
N LEU A 16 -18.35 -59.14 11.59
CA LEU A 16 -18.99 -57.86 11.89
C LEU A 16 -18.86 -57.50 13.37
N PHE A 17 -18.94 -58.47 14.28
CA PHE A 17 -18.74 -58.24 15.71
C PHE A 17 -17.28 -57.86 16.02
N PHE A 18 -16.32 -58.49 15.35
CA PHE A 18 -14.90 -58.20 15.56
C PHE A 18 -14.52 -56.80 15.04
N SER A 19 -15.11 -56.34 13.92
CA SER A 19 -14.88 -54.97 13.45
C SER A 19 -15.50 -53.93 14.39
N PHE A 20 -16.68 -54.19 14.96
CA PHE A 20 -17.30 -53.31 15.96
C PHE A 20 -16.55 -53.28 17.29
N PHE A 21 -16.02 -54.42 17.75
CA PHE A 21 -15.26 -54.50 18.99
C PHE A 21 -13.89 -53.81 18.87
N SER A 22 -13.30 -53.82 17.68
CA SER A 22 -12.03 -53.12 17.41
C SER A 22 -12.17 -51.59 17.44
N ILE A 23 -13.35 -51.05 17.13
CA ILE A 23 -13.64 -49.60 17.27
C ILE A 23 -13.81 -49.22 18.74
N LEU A 24 -14.30 -50.13 19.59
CA LEU A 24 -14.55 -49.87 21.01
C LEU A 24 -13.29 -49.92 21.89
N ILE A 25 -12.23 -50.61 21.42
CA ILE A 25 -10.93 -50.74 22.11
C ILE A 25 -9.93 -49.65 21.68
N MET A 26 -10.27 -48.82 20.68
CA MET A 26 -9.43 -47.66 20.36
C MET A 26 -9.32 -46.76 21.60
N PRO A 27 -8.10 -46.43 22.08
CA PRO A 27 -7.95 -45.40 23.08
C PRO A 27 -8.50 -44.10 22.48
N LYS A 28 -9.48 -43.49 23.16
CA LYS A 28 -10.03 -42.18 22.76
C LYS A 28 -8.97 -41.07 22.68
N ASP A 29 -7.78 -41.35 23.18
CA ASP A 29 -6.61 -40.48 23.22
C ASP A 29 -5.87 -40.39 21.87
N ALA A 30 -6.27 -41.16 20.85
CA ALA A 30 -5.70 -41.07 19.50
C ALA A 30 -6.23 -39.86 18.68
N MET A 31 -7.20 -39.13 19.21
CA MET A 31 -7.57 -37.79 18.75
C MET A 31 -6.79 -36.76 19.56
N ALA A 32 -5.47 -36.74 19.37
CA ALA A 32 -4.66 -35.62 19.81
C ALA A 32 -5.01 -34.41 18.92
N GLU A 33 -6.04 -33.65 19.30
CA GLU A 33 -6.05 -32.23 18.98
C GLU A 33 -4.77 -31.66 19.56
N GLU A 34 -3.84 -31.24 18.69
CA GLU A 34 -2.72 -30.40 19.07
C GLU A 34 -3.31 -29.04 19.49
N LYS A 35 -3.79 -28.98 20.74
CA LYS A 35 -4.34 -27.78 21.35
C LYS A 35 -3.17 -26.84 21.64
N LYS A 36 -2.69 -26.16 20.60
CA LYS A 36 -1.83 -24.99 20.74
C LYS A 36 -2.68 -23.93 21.44
N GLU A 37 -2.57 -23.89 22.76
CA GLU A 37 -3.04 -22.77 23.56
C GLU A 37 -2.48 -21.49 22.93
N ALA A 38 -3.39 -20.66 22.44
CA ALA A 38 -3.02 -19.34 21.95
C ALA A 38 -2.49 -18.55 23.13
N THR A 39 -1.19 -18.27 23.13
CA THR A 39 -0.56 -17.37 24.09
C THR A 39 -1.16 -15.99 23.91
N VAL A 40 -2.07 -15.60 24.81
CA VAL A 40 -2.65 -14.25 24.82
C VAL A 40 -1.56 -13.30 25.30
N LEU A 41 -0.97 -12.56 24.36
CA LEU A 41 -0.01 -11.51 24.67
C LEU A 41 -0.73 -10.32 25.31
N GLU A 42 -0.04 -9.65 26.22
CA GLU A 42 -0.51 -8.39 26.77
C GLU A 42 -0.59 -7.32 25.67
N PRO A 43 -1.61 -6.44 25.68
CA PRO A 43 -1.77 -5.41 24.67
C PRO A 43 -0.57 -4.46 24.70
N ILE A 44 0.13 -4.37 23.57
CA ILE A 44 1.21 -3.40 23.37
C ILE A 44 0.58 -2.08 22.93
N GLU A 45 0.75 -1.03 23.73
CA GLU A 45 0.40 0.33 23.30
C GLU A 45 1.43 0.82 22.28
N VAL A 46 0.99 0.92 21.03
CA VAL A 46 1.80 1.50 19.96
C VAL A 46 1.73 3.02 20.09
N ILE A 47 2.73 3.62 20.74
CA ILE A 47 2.92 5.07 20.77
C ILE A 47 3.61 5.46 19.47
N GLY A 48 2.82 5.81 18.46
CA GLY A 48 3.29 6.43 17.24
C GLY A 48 3.05 7.92 17.28
N GLU A 49 4.11 8.73 17.17
CA GLU A 49 3.95 10.14 16.87
C GLU A 49 3.41 10.28 15.44
N LYS A 50 2.29 10.99 15.27
CA LYS A 50 1.80 11.34 13.95
C LYS A 50 2.81 12.29 13.33
N VAL A 51 3.73 11.76 12.54
CA VAL A 51 4.59 12.59 11.69
C VAL A 51 3.66 13.35 10.75
N GLU A 52 3.53 14.65 10.97
CA GLU A 52 2.91 15.56 10.01
C GLU A 52 3.78 15.55 8.77
N LEU A 53 3.41 14.67 7.84
CA LEU A 53 4.12 14.44 6.60
C LEU A 53 4.06 15.73 5.79
N PHE A 54 5.18 16.44 5.81
CA PHE A 54 5.55 17.66 5.11
C PHE A 54 4.42 18.25 4.24
N SER A 55 3.65 19.16 4.85
CA SER A 55 2.88 20.18 4.14
C SER A 55 3.78 21.40 4.06
N GLY A 56 4.81 21.33 3.22
CA GLY A 56 5.73 22.44 3.09
C GLY A 56 5.16 23.51 2.19
N LYS A 57 5.29 24.75 2.65
CA LYS A 57 5.21 25.94 1.82
C LYS A 57 6.63 26.27 1.40
N VAL A 58 6.85 26.38 0.09
CA VAL A 58 8.13 26.84 -0.44
C VAL A 58 8.05 28.35 -0.58
N SER A 59 8.78 29.09 0.27
CA SER A 59 8.77 30.55 0.26
C SER A 59 9.63 31.12 -0.87
N THR A 60 9.39 32.39 -1.22
CA THR A 60 10.13 33.13 -2.24
C THR A 60 11.63 33.18 -2.00
N GLU A 61 12.07 33.30 -0.74
CA GLU A 61 13.50 33.30 -0.38
C GLU A 61 14.18 31.99 -0.75
N ARG A 62 13.45 30.88 -0.60
CA ARG A 62 13.93 29.54 -0.91
C ARG A 62 14.12 29.32 -2.40
N ILE A 63 13.24 29.93 -3.21
CA ILE A 63 13.31 29.90 -4.67
C ILE A 63 14.57 30.64 -5.16
N GLU A 64 14.88 31.79 -4.57
CA GLU A 64 16.09 32.56 -4.90
C GLU A 64 17.38 31.80 -4.51
N GLU A 65 17.38 31.13 -3.35
CA GLU A 65 18.53 30.34 -2.88
C GLU A 65 18.80 29.11 -3.76
N LEU A 66 17.75 28.35 -4.10
CA LEU A 66 17.87 27.07 -4.80
C LEU A 66 18.05 27.20 -6.31
N GLN A 67 17.78 28.39 -6.86
CA GLN A 67 17.80 28.72 -8.29
C GLN A 67 17.24 27.57 -9.15
N PRO A 68 15.99 27.15 -8.91
CA PRO A 68 15.40 26.02 -9.62
C PRO A 68 15.19 26.37 -11.09
N THR A 69 15.34 25.37 -11.96
CA THR A 69 15.05 25.54 -13.40
C THR A 69 13.54 25.60 -13.66
N ASP A 70 12.76 24.78 -12.96
CA ASP A 70 11.30 24.76 -13.01
C ASP A 70 10.72 24.38 -11.63
N ILE A 71 9.39 24.41 -11.49
CA ILE A 71 8.73 24.06 -10.22
C ILE A 71 8.98 22.60 -9.82
N GLY A 72 9.14 21.69 -10.78
CA GLY A 72 9.45 20.29 -10.49
C GLY A 72 10.84 20.11 -9.86
N ASP A 73 11.83 20.89 -10.31
CA ASP A 73 13.17 20.94 -9.71
C ASP A 73 13.14 21.57 -8.32
N LEU A 74 12.36 22.64 -8.13
CA LEU A 74 12.14 23.25 -6.82
C LEU A 74 11.58 22.23 -5.82
N LEU A 75 10.52 21.51 -6.22
CA LEU A 75 9.88 20.49 -5.40
C LEU A 75 10.85 19.36 -5.04
N LYS A 76 11.72 18.92 -5.95
CA LYS A 76 12.75 17.93 -5.60
C LYS A 76 13.74 18.45 -4.56
N LYS A 77 14.16 19.71 -4.68
CA LYS A 77 15.22 20.29 -3.85
C LYS A 77 14.73 20.61 -2.45
N ASP A 78 13.48 21.05 -2.31
CA ASP A 78 12.95 21.57 -1.04
C ASP A 78 11.95 20.64 -0.34
N VAL A 79 11.29 19.74 -1.08
CA VAL A 79 10.21 18.89 -0.53
C VAL A 79 10.66 17.44 -0.39
N GLU A 80 10.65 16.95 0.84
CA GLU A 80 10.96 15.56 1.13
C GLU A 80 9.88 14.59 0.61
N GLY A 81 10.31 13.43 0.10
CA GLY A 81 9.40 12.40 -0.40
C GLY A 81 8.85 12.64 -1.81
N ILE A 82 9.26 13.74 -2.46
CA ILE A 82 9.08 13.94 -3.89
C ILE A 82 10.29 13.37 -4.64
N THR A 83 9.99 12.52 -5.61
CA THR A 83 10.93 12.09 -6.63
C THR A 83 10.53 12.72 -7.96
N ILE A 84 11.41 12.72 -8.96
CA ILE A 84 11.09 13.33 -10.25
C ILE A 84 11.46 12.42 -11.41
N ILE A 85 10.65 12.49 -12.47
CA ILE A 85 10.96 11.94 -13.78
C ILE A 85 11.44 13.10 -14.65
N ARG A 86 12.72 13.06 -15.05
CA ARG A 86 13.31 14.07 -15.92
C ARG A 86 12.92 13.80 -17.37
N ARG A 87 12.24 14.76 -18.02
CA ARG A 87 11.85 14.65 -19.44
C ARG A 87 12.81 15.37 -20.39
N SER A 88 13.41 16.49 -19.96
CA SER A 88 14.37 17.28 -20.75
C SER A 88 15.35 18.04 -19.83
N GLY A 89 16.08 19.03 -20.36
CA GLY A 89 16.94 19.93 -19.59
C GLY A 89 16.17 20.80 -18.59
N ALA A 90 14.93 21.15 -18.96
CA ALA A 90 13.85 21.67 -18.13
C ALA A 90 12.59 20.83 -18.48
N ALA A 91 11.62 20.67 -17.58
CA ALA A 91 10.52 19.68 -17.59
C ALA A 91 10.74 18.51 -16.62
N PHE A 92 10.75 18.82 -15.32
CA PHE A 92 10.73 17.83 -14.25
C PHE A 92 9.31 17.50 -13.83
N ASP A 93 8.95 16.21 -13.97
CA ASP A 93 7.63 15.68 -13.61
C ASP A 93 7.66 15.10 -12.18
N PRO A 94 6.97 15.70 -11.19
CA PRO A 94 6.99 15.24 -9.82
C PRO A 94 6.27 13.90 -9.64
N VAL A 95 6.81 13.10 -8.72
CA VAL A 95 6.29 11.80 -8.32
C VAL A 95 6.29 11.73 -6.80
N LEU A 96 5.10 11.79 -6.22
CA LEU A 96 4.89 11.72 -4.78
C LEU A 96 4.50 10.30 -4.40
N ARG A 97 5.34 9.60 -3.63
CA ARG A 97 5.07 8.21 -3.17
C ARG A 97 4.67 7.24 -4.29
N GLY A 98 5.26 7.38 -5.49
CA GLY A 98 4.93 6.55 -6.66
C GLY A 98 3.66 6.95 -7.41
N LEU A 99 2.93 7.96 -6.93
CA LEU A 99 1.86 8.61 -7.67
C LEU A 99 2.47 9.65 -8.61
N SER A 100 2.02 9.61 -9.86
CA SER A 100 2.54 10.44 -10.94
C SER A 100 1.44 10.66 -11.96
N LYS A 101 1.69 11.59 -12.88
CA LYS A 101 0.76 11.96 -13.93
C LYS A 101 -0.51 12.62 -13.38
N ASP A 102 -1.66 12.25 -13.91
CA ASP A 102 -2.98 12.79 -13.55
C ASP A 102 -3.46 12.27 -12.19
N ARG A 103 -2.65 11.41 -11.55
CA ARG A 103 -2.77 11.06 -10.13
C ARG A 103 -2.12 12.10 -9.23
N LEU A 104 -1.72 13.26 -9.75
CA LEU A 104 -1.30 14.43 -9.00
C LEU A 104 -2.04 15.62 -9.58
N ASN A 105 -2.85 16.29 -8.78
CA ASN A 105 -3.51 17.51 -9.18
C ASN A 105 -2.53 18.67 -9.04
N ALA A 106 -2.23 19.34 -10.14
CA ALA A 106 -1.54 20.62 -10.11
C ALA A 106 -2.59 21.72 -10.22
N LEU A 107 -2.55 22.70 -9.32
CA LEU A 107 -3.42 23.86 -9.32
C LEU A 107 -2.58 25.13 -9.40
N ILE A 108 -3.00 26.06 -10.24
CA ILE A 108 -2.52 27.44 -10.22
C ILE A 108 -3.68 28.33 -9.79
N ASP A 109 -3.50 29.13 -8.74
CA ASP A 109 -4.51 30.10 -8.27
C ASP A 109 -5.90 29.44 -8.07
N GLY A 110 -5.93 28.16 -7.67
CA GLY A 110 -7.14 27.36 -7.50
C GLY A 110 -7.73 26.71 -8.77
N GLY A 111 -7.18 26.98 -9.95
CA GLY A 111 -7.56 26.34 -11.21
C GLY A 111 -6.73 25.09 -11.52
N PHE A 112 -7.35 24.03 -12.04
CA PHE A 112 -6.63 22.81 -12.42
C PHE A 112 -5.74 23.02 -13.65
N LEU A 113 -4.51 22.56 -13.54
CA LEU A 113 -3.53 22.56 -14.61
C LEU A 113 -3.26 21.13 -15.08
N PHE A 114 -3.46 20.91 -16.38
CA PHE A 114 -3.20 19.63 -17.03
C PHE A 114 -2.00 19.73 -17.97
N GLY A 115 -1.35 18.60 -18.21
CA GLY A 115 -0.30 18.52 -19.22
C GLY A 115 -0.87 18.68 -20.63
N ALA A 116 -0.15 19.39 -21.51
CA ALA A 116 -0.64 19.70 -22.85
C ALA A 116 -0.57 18.52 -23.85
N CYS A 117 0.33 17.55 -23.62
CA CYS A 117 0.62 16.47 -24.56
C CYS A 117 0.37 15.09 -23.93
N ALA A 118 -0.19 14.15 -24.70
CA ALA A 118 -0.40 12.77 -24.28
C ALA A 118 0.88 12.06 -23.83
N ASN A 119 2.02 12.41 -24.42
CA ASN A 119 3.34 11.91 -24.04
C ASN A 119 3.96 12.63 -22.83
N ARG A 120 3.30 13.66 -22.30
CA ARG A 120 3.73 14.42 -21.12
C ARG A 120 5.18 14.91 -21.23
N MET A 121 5.53 15.38 -22.43
CA MET A 121 6.78 16.08 -22.72
C MET A 121 6.88 17.35 -21.86
N ASP A 122 5.75 18.03 -21.71
CA ASP A 122 5.60 19.25 -20.92
C ASP A 122 4.69 18.93 -19.72
N PRO A 123 5.24 18.59 -18.54
CA PRO A 123 4.45 18.39 -17.34
C PRO A 123 3.82 19.73 -16.88
N PRO A 124 2.72 19.71 -16.12
CA PRO A 124 2.06 20.93 -15.65
C PRO A 124 3.01 21.89 -14.92
N THR A 125 3.95 21.35 -14.13
CA THR A 125 4.99 22.11 -13.41
C THR A 125 5.98 22.87 -14.30
N PHE A 126 6.07 22.54 -15.59
CA PHE A 126 6.97 23.20 -16.54
C PHE A 126 6.40 24.54 -17.05
N HIS A 127 5.08 24.68 -17.08
CA HIS A 127 4.43 25.89 -17.61
C HIS A 127 4.50 27.09 -16.68
N ILE A 128 5.07 26.91 -15.48
CA ILE A 128 5.14 27.92 -14.44
C ILE A 128 6.61 28.23 -14.16
N THR A 129 6.94 29.52 -14.21
CA THR A 129 8.28 29.98 -13.88
C THR A 129 8.40 30.13 -12.36
N PRO A 130 9.46 29.59 -11.72
CA PRO A 130 9.64 29.69 -10.27
C PRO A 130 9.69 31.13 -9.75
N TYR A 131 10.30 32.05 -10.51
CA TYR A 131 10.54 33.45 -10.09
C TYR A 131 9.29 34.34 -10.07
N GLY A 132 8.10 33.82 -10.37
CA GLY A 132 6.84 34.57 -10.35
C GLY A 132 5.75 33.87 -9.54
N VAL A 133 6.16 33.09 -8.54
CA VAL A 133 5.29 32.32 -7.65
C VAL A 133 5.53 32.82 -6.23
N GLU A 134 4.45 33.17 -5.53
CA GLU A 134 4.50 33.61 -4.13
C GLU A 134 4.63 32.42 -3.18
N ASP A 135 3.89 31.35 -3.45
CA ASP A 135 3.87 30.16 -2.59
C ASP A 135 3.63 28.87 -3.40
N VAL A 136 4.29 27.80 -2.96
CA VAL A 136 4.05 26.44 -3.45
C VAL A 136 3.73 25.55 -2.26
N GLU A 137 2.51 25.02 -2.24
CA GLU A 137 2.05 24.12 -1.19
C GLU A 137 1.90 22.69 -1.75
N VAL A 138 2.45 21.73 -1.02
CA VAL A 138 2.29 20.30 -1.32
C VAL A 138 1.39 19.66 -0.27
N THR A 139 0.18 19.28 -0.67
CA THR A 139 -0.74 18.54 0.19
C THR A 139 -0.68 17.05 -0.08
N LYS A 140 -0.63 16.28 1.00
CA LYS A 140 -0.52 14.82 1.06
C LYS A 140 -1.59 14.08 0.24
N ASP A 141 -2.76 14.69 0.06
CA ASP A 141 -3.93 14.14 -0.60
C ASP A 141 -4.05 14.58 -2.05
N LEU A 142 -2.96 14.43 -2.81
CA LEU A 142 -2.95 14.55 -4.27
C LEU A 142 -2.90 15.98 -4.84
N LEU A 143 -2.51 16.99 -4.06
CA LEU A 143 -2.64 18.39 -4.48
C LEU A 143 -1.31 19.16 -4.40
N LEU A 144 -0.88 19.70 -5.53
CA LEU A 144 0.17 20.72 -5.67
C LEU A 144 -0.53 22.04 -5.94
N LYS A 145 -0.49 22.98 -4.99
CA LYS A 145 -1.06 24.32 -5.15
C LYS A 145 0.06 25.31 -5.39
N ILE A 146 -0.07 26.09 -6.45
CA ILE A 146 0.90 27.09 -6.86
C ILE A 146 0.14 28.41 -6.92
N ASP A 147 0.49 29.35 -6.04
CA ASP A 147 -0.12 30.67 -5.99
C ASP A 147 0.88 31.70 -6.56
N ARG A 148 0.43 32.53 -7.50
CA ARG A 148 1.26 33.56 -8.16
C ARG A 148 1.27 34.91 -7.46
#